data_AF-A0A965GHS6-F1
#
_entry.id   AF-A0A965GHS6-F1
#
_cell.length_a   1.000
_cell.length_b   1.000
_cell.length_c   1.000
_cell.angle_alpha   90.00
_cell.angle_beta   90.00
_cell.angle_gamma   90.00
#
_symmetry.space_group_name_H-M   'P 1'
#
loop_
_entity.id
_entity.type
_entity.pdbx_description
1 polymer ?
#
loop_
_entity_poly.entity_id
_entity_poly.type
_entity_poly.pdbx_seq_one_letter_code
_entity_poly.pdbx_strand_id
1 'polypeptide(L)'
;MPQTLRYRKHSSMITKTNQLARSRGAIFLLCLTTVATTACSTDGRELRAPSAGQGESIEIVETTVETTPVAQDTSLQAIFTVTGTWLDGGAIDSRHTCSGANISPSLEILNTSIDAKSLAITLIDLATPEKPLWVMANISPDETLIQEGG
;
A
#
# COMPACT_ATOMS: atom_id res chain seq x y z
N MET A 1 33.88 -19.95 -53.69
CA MET A 1 32.99 -20.72 -54.59
C MET A 1 31.55 -20.56 -54.08
N PRO A 2 30.64 -19.97 -54.86
CA PRO A 2 29.28 -19.62 -54.43
C PRO A 2 28.26 -20.72 -54.79
N GLN A 3 27.15 -20.81 -54.07
CA GLN A 3 25.90 -21.34 -54.62
C GLN A 3 24.76 -20.35 -54.38
N THR A 4 24.06 -20.05 -55.46
CA THR A 4 22.97 -19.08 -55.60
C THR A 4 21.74 -19.82 -56.14
N LEU A 5 20.54 -19.32 -55.81
CA LEU A 5 19.22 -19.54 -56.43
C LEU A 5 18.48 -20.83 -55.98
N ARG A 6 17.16 -20.84 -55.71
CA ARG A 6 16.06 -20.19 -56.44
C ARG A 6 14.87 -19.81 -55.55
N TYR A 7 14.23 -18.74 -55.97
CA TYR A 7 12.93 -18.21 -55.56
C TYR A 7 11.77 -19.04 -56.15
N ARG A 8 10.64 -19.21 -55.43
CA ARG A 8 9.34 -19.56 -56.03
C ARG A 8 8.22 -18.72 -55.39
N LYS A 9 7.75 -17.74 -56.15
CA LYS A 9 6.54 -16.96 -55.92
C LYS A 9 5.32 -17.87 -56.14
N HIS A 10 4.33 -17.87 -55.25
CA HIS A 10 2.96 -18.22 -55.63
C HIS A 10 2.03 -17.13 -55.13
N SER A 11 1.55 -16.36 -56.09
CA SER A 11 0.51 -15.35 -55.95
C SER A 11 -0.84 -16.06 -56.06
N SER A 12 -1.77 -15.80 -55.15
CA SER A 12 -3.19 -16.03 -55.42
C SER A 12 -3.98 -14.86 -54.83
N MET A 13 -4.51 -14.04 -55.73
CA MET A 13 -5.54 -13.03 -55.48
C MET A 13 -6.92 -13.70 -55.55
N ILE A 14 -7.92 -13.09 -54.91
CA ILE A 14 -9.34 -12.87 -55.32
C ILE A 14 -10.16 -12.68 -54.03
N THR A 15 -10.42 -11.43 -53.59
CA THR A 15 -11.57 -10.55 -53.89
C THR A 15 -12.91 -11.01 -53.30
N LYS A 16 -13.43 -10.23 -52.34
CA LYS A 16 -14.82 -9.70 -52.38
C LYS A 16 -15.06 -8.63 -51.30
N THR A 17 -15.29 -7.42 -51.79
CA THR A 17 -15.96 -6.31 -51.12
C THR A 17 -17.36 -6.70 -50.65
N ASN A 18 -17.74 -6.30 -49.44
CA ASN A 18 -19.15 -6.09 -49.09
C ASN A 18 -19.28 -4.79 -48.30
N GLN A 19 -19.68 -3.75 -49.03
CA GLN A 19 -20.41 -2.60 -48.51
C GLN A 19 -21.81 -3.08 -48.11
N LEU A 20 -22.16 -2.97 -46.84
CA LEU A 20 -23.55 -2.74 -46.45
C LEU A 20 -23.58 -1.71 -45.33
N ALA A 21 -24.14 -0.57 -45.70
CA ALA A 21 -24.63 0.50 -44.86
C ALA A 21 -25.38 -0.04 -43.62
N ARG A 22 -25.44 0.79 -42.56
CA ARG A 22 -26.70 1.37 -42.06
C ARG A 22 -26.53 1.87 -40.62
N SER A 23 -26.53 3.20 -40.50
CA SER A 23 -27.11 3.99 -39.42
C SER A 23 -27.10 3.36 -38.01
N ARG A 24 -25.94 3.42 -37.32
CA ARG A 24 -25.86 3.13 -35.87
C ARG A 24 -25.86 4.41 -35.00
N GLY A 25 -25.88 5.59 -35.61
CA GLY A 25 -25.79 6.87 -34.90
C GLY A 25 -27.09 7.33 -34.22
N ALA A 26 -28.26 6.86 -34.68
CA ALA A 26 -29.54 7.37 -34.18
C ALA A 26 -30.08 6.63 -32.94
N ILE A 27 -29.62 5.41 -32.64
CA ILE A 27 -30.13 4.60 -31.52
C ILE A 27 -29.40 4.93 -30.21
N PHE A 28 -28.09 5.25 -30.28
CA PHE A 28 -27.29 5.55 -29.09
C PHE A 28 -27.70 6.88 -28.41
N LEU A 29 -28.28 7.82 -29.17
CA LEU A 29 -28.67 9.13 -28.65
C LEU A 29 -30.04 9.15 -27.96
N LEU A 30 -30.85 8.09 -28.14
CA LEU A 30 -32.16 7.97 -27.49
C LEU A 30 -32.08 7.25 -26.13
N CYS A 31 -31.10 6.35 -25.94
CA CYS A 31 -30.93 5.63 -24.67
C CYS A 31 -30.21 6.46 -23.59
N LEU A 32 -29.45 7.51 -23.97
CA LEU A 32 -28.77 8.38 -23.00
C LEU A 32 -29.69 9.41 -22.35
N THR A 33 -30.85 9.71 -22.93
CA THR A 33 -31.76 10.75 -22.40
C THR A 33 -32.81 10.21 -21.42
N THR A 34 -33.12 8.91 -21.44
CA THR A 34 -34.10 8.32 -20.51
C THR A 34 -33.53 7.92 -19.16
N VAL A 35 -32.21 7.76 -19.04
CA VAL A 35 -31.55 7.39 -17.76
C VAL A 35 -31.35 8.59 -16.83
N ALA A 36 -31.35 9.82 -17.36
CA ALA A 36 -31.02 11.02 -16.59
C ALA A 36 -32.16 11.61 -15.74
N THR A 37 -33.40 11.11 -15.85
CA THR A 37 -34.56 11.70 -15.15
C THR A 37 -35.09 10.89 -13.98
N THR A 38 -34.54 9.70 -13.69
CA THR A 38 -34.99 8.86 -12.56
C THR A 38 -34.03 8.82 -11.37
N ALA A 39 -32.92 9.56 -11.42
CA ALA A 39 -31.92 9.61 -10.35
C ALA A 39 -32.15 10.70 -9.28
N CYS A 40 -33.30 11.39 -9.30
CA CYS A 40 -33.73 12.24 -8.18
C CYS A 40 -34.86 11.53 -7.42
N SER A 41 -34.53 10.39 -6.81
CA SER A 41 -35.36 9.86 -5.72
C SER A 41 -35.12 10.75 -4.51
N THR A 42 -35.93 11.80 -4.37
CA THR A 42 -36.06 12.50 -3.10
C THR A 42 -36.83 11.57 -2.17
N ASP A 43 -36.11 10.65 -1.49
CA ASP A 43 -36.66 9.93 -0.35
C ASP A 43 -36.87 10.97 0.77
N GLY A 44 -38.00 11.68 0.66
CA GLY A 44 -38.43 12.76 1.54
C GLY A 44 -38.85 12.28 2.91
N ARG A 45 -38.02 11.44 3.53
CA ARG A 45 -38.17 11.14 4.95
C ARG A 45 -37.78 12.38 5.72
N GLU A 46 -38.80 13.13 6.09
CA GLU A 46 -38.67 14.26 6.97
C GLU A 46 -37.94 13.79 8.25
N LEU A 47 -36.83 14.45 8.57
CA LEU A 47 -36.15 14.18 9.83
C LEU A 47 -37.10 14.61 10.95
N ARG A 48 -37.33 13.72 11.91
CA ARG A 48 -38.08 14.06 13.12
C ARG A 48 -37.44 15.28 13.78
N ALA A 49 -38.26 16.25 14.15
CA ALA A 49 -37.77 17.41 14.89
C ALA A 49 -37.00 16.97 16.15
N PRO A 50 -35.86 17.61 16.47
CA PRO A 50 -35.10 17.29 17.67
C PRO A 50 -35.99 17.41 18.91
N SER A 51 -35.92 16.43 19.80
CA SER A 51 -36.64 16.50 21.08
C SER A 51 -36.01 17.55 22.00
N ALA A 52 -36.75 18.03 23.00
CA ALA A 52 -36.40 19.18 23.84
C ALA A 52 -35.07 19.08 24.63
N GLY A 53 -34.36 17.94 24.59
CA GLY A 53 -33.03 17.76 25.19
C GLY A 53 -31.88 17.60 24.18
N GLN A 54 -32.15 17.67 22.87
CA GLN A 54 -31.15 17.46 21.81
C GLN A 54 -30.50 18.75 21.30
N GLY A 55 -30.84 19.90 21.88
CA GLY A 55 -30.21 21.20 21.61
C GLY A 55 -29.49 21.80 22.81
N GLU A 56 -29.37 21.05 23.91
CA GLU A 56 -28.71 21.56 25.11
C GLU A 56 -27.19 21.45 24.99
N SER A 57 -26.50 22.58 25.18
CA SER A 57 -25.05 22.64 25.29
C SER A 57 -24.66 22.10 26.65
N ILE A 58 -23.74 21.13 26.69
CA ILE A 58 -23.14 20.68 27.95
C ILE A 58 -22.17 21.77 28.40
N GLU A 59 -22.56 22.54 29.40
CA GLU A 59 -21.63 23.31 30.21
C GLU A 59 -20.73 22.30 30.94
N ILE A 60 -19.42 22.39 30.72
CA ILE A 60 -18.45 21.53 31.36
C ILE A 60 -18.51 21.83 32.85
N VAL A 61 -19.14 20.95 33.63
CA VAL A 61 -18.97 20.95 35.08
C VAL A 61 -17.50 20.62 35.33
N GLU A 62 -16.77 21.63 35.79
CA GLU A 62 -15.42 21.51 36.30
C GLU A 62 -15.43 20.50 37.45
N THR A 63 -15.10 19.25 37.13
CA THR A 63 -14.76 18.27 38.14
C THR A 63 -13.46 18.76 38.76
N THR A 64 -13.56 19.27 39.98
CA THR A 64 -12.38 19.56 40.80
C THR A 64 -11.59 18.27 40.91
N VAL A 65 -10.51 18.19 40.12
CA VAL A 65 -9.51 17.14 40.23
C VAL A 65 -8.90 17.26 41.61
N GLU A 66 -9.20 16.30 42.48
CA GLU A 66 -8.37 16.03 43.64
C GLU A 66 -6.94 15.86 43.11
N THR A 67 -6.06 16.79 43.51
CA THR A 67 -4.65 16.80 43.11
C THR A 67 -3.94 15.66 43.83
N THR A 68 -4.24 14.43 43.43
CA THR A 68 -3.21 13.41 43.42
C THR A 68 -2.40 13.71 42.17
N PRO A 69 -1.09 14.03 42.28
CA PRO A 69 -0.27 14.10 41.09
C PRO A 69 -0.32 12.71 40.47
N VAL A 70 -1.10 12.55 39.39
CA VAL A 70 -0.82 11.51 38.42
C VAL A 70 0.60 11.81 38.01
N ALA A 71 1.54 11.03 38.52
CA ALA A 71 2.89 10.99 38.01
C ALA A 71 2.71 10.78 36.51
N GLN A 72 2.90 11.86 35.74
CA GLN A 72 3.22 11.74 34.34
C GLN A 72 4.48 10.90 34.36
N ASP A 73 4.32 9.61 34.07
CA ASP A 73 5.42 8.68 34.01
C ASP A 73 6.37 9.23 32.95
N THR A 74 7.37 9.93 33.45
CA THR A 74 8.49 10.47 32.68
C THR A 74 9.56 9.37 32.60
N SER A 75 9.16 8.09 32.66
CA SER A 75 9.95 7.06 32.04
C SER A 75 9.93 7.36 30.54
N LEU A 76 11.06 7.86 30.04
CA LEU A 76 11.37 7.82 28.62
C LEU A 76 11.38 6.33 28.24
N GLN A 77 10.22 5.75 27.92
CA GLN A 77 10.14 4.41 27.39
C GLN A 77 10.88 4.45 26.06
N ALA A 78 12.10 3.94 26.06
CA ALA A 78 12.93 3.93 24.88
C ALA A 78 12.23 3.05 23.83
N ILE A 79 11.92 3.64 22.68
CA ILE A 79 11.16 2.97 21.63
C ILE A 79 12.06 1.91 20.98
N PHE A 80 11.55 0.68 20.85
CA PHE A 80 12.22 -0.36 20.06
C PHE A 80 12.52 0.18 18.66
N THR A 81 13.80 0.21 18.30
CA THR A 81 14.28 0.87 17.09
C THR A 81 15.22 -0.07 16.35
N VAL A 82 15.05 -0.14 15.03
CA VAL A 82 15.97 -0.82 14.11
C VAL A 82 16.50 0.23 13.15
N THR A 83 17.82 0.33 13.02
CA THR A 83 18.49 1.28 12.12
C THR A 83 19.44 0.55 11.20
N GLY A 84 19.74 1.16 10.06
CA GLY A 84 20.69 0.63 9.09
C GLY A 84 21.49 1.77 8.45
N THR A 85 22.25 1.45 7.42
CA THR A 85 23.10 2.42 6.71
C THR A 85 22.33 3.35 5.77
N TRP A 86 21.03 3.13 5.59
CA TRP A 86 20.16 3.92 4.72
C TRP A 86 19.33 4.94 5.50
N LEU A 87 18.87 5.97 4.79
CA LEU A 87 17.87 6.91 5.29
C LEU A 87 16.47 6.35 5.05
N ASP A 88 15.54 6.59 5.95
CA ASP A 88 14.14 6.22 5.76
C ASP A 88 13.56 6.86 4.48
N GLY A 89 12.98 6.02 3.62
CA GLY A 89 12.51 6.41 2.29
C GLY A 89 13.61 6.77 1.29
N GLY A 90 14.88 6.70 1.69
CA GLY A 90 16.04 6.92 0.83
C GLY A 90 16.36 5.73 -0.08
N ALA A 91 17.31 5.94 -0.99
CA ALA A 91 17.83 4.87 -1.82
C ALA A 91 18.73 3.93 -1.00
N ILE A 92 18.59 2.63 -1.25
CA ILE A 92 19.45 1.59 -0.68
C ILE A 92 20.78 1.57 -1.47
N ASP A 93 21.92 1.38 -0.78
CA ASP A 93 23.21 1.21 -1.46
C ASP A 93 23.14 0.00 -2.42
N SER A 94 23.61 0.22 -3.65
CA SER A 94 23.66 -0.80 -4.72
C SER A 94 24.23 -2.15 -4.28
N ARG A 95 25.16 -2.19 -3.31
CA ARG A 95 25.74 -3.43 -2.77
C ARG A 95 24.70 -4.38 -2.17
N HIS A 96 23.60 -3.84 -1.63
CA HIS A 96 22.50 -4.59 -1.02
C HIS A 96 21.37 -4.91 -2.00
N THR A 97 21.57 -4.60 -3.28
CA THR A 97 20.61 -4.87 -4.35
C THR A 97 21.17 -5.92 -5.31
N CYS A 98 20.31 -6.43 -6.20
CA CYS A 98 20.73 -7.35 -7.26
C CYS A 98 21.69 -6.75 -8.29
N SER A 99 21.89 -5.42 -8.29
CA SER A 99 22.87 -4.74 -9.15
C SER A 99 24.28 -4.74 -8.55
N GLY A 100 24.43 -5.09 -7.27
CA GLY A 100 25.69 -5.18 -6.56
C GLY A 100 25.96 -6.58 -6.02
N ALA A 101 26.53 -6.66 -4.82
CA ALA A 101 26.90 -7.92 -4.18
C ALA A 101 25.70 -8.75 -3.68
N ASN A 102 24.51 -8.15 -3.59
CA ASN A 102 23.29 -8.76 -3.09
C ASN A 102 23.45 -9.32 -1.67
N ILE A 103 24.19 -8.60 -0.82
CA ILE A 103 24.41 -8.93 0.59
C ILE A 103 23.43 -8.17 1.48
N SER A 104 22.89 -8.80 2.51
CA SER A 104 22.01 -8.13 3.47
C SER A 104 22.74 -6.98 4.15
N PRO A 105 22.07 -5.85 4.41
CA PRO A 105 22.69 -4.74 5.10
C PRO A 105 22.87 -5.05 6.60
N SER A 106 23.81 -4.34 7.22
CA SER A 106 23.96 -4.37 8.67
C SER A 106 22.80 -3.63 9.34
N LEU A 107 22.34 -4.13 10.48
CA LEU A 107 21.25 -3.57 11.27
C LEU A 107 21.69 -3.37 12.71
N GLU A 108 21.43 -2.19 13.27
CA GLU A 108 21.54 -1.94 14.71
C GLU A 108 20.15 -2.01 15.35
N ILE A 109 20.05 -2.73 16.46
CA ILE A 109 18.83 -2.96 17.22
C ILE A 109 18.98 -2.30 18.59
N LEU A 110 18.02 -1.45 18.93
CA LEU A 110 18.04 -0.65 20.14
C LEU A 110 16.72 -0.84 20.90
N ASN A 111 16.83 -0.78 22.23
CA ASN A 111 15.69 -0.78 23.15
C ASN A 111 14.76 -2.01 23.00
N THR A 112 15.35 -3.19 22.82
CA THR A 112 14.61 -4.45 22.93
C THR A 112 13.94 -4.56 24.31
N SER A 113 12.68 -5.02 24.33
CA SER A 113 11.97 -5.25 25.59
C SER A 113 12.68 -6.30 26.45
N ILE A 114 12.80 -6.06 27.75
CA ILE A 114 13.39 -7.01 28.71
C ILE A 114 12.60 -8.32 28.82
N ASP A 115 11.31 -8.30 28.44
CA ASP A 115 10.45 -9.48 28.45
C ASP A 115 10.53 -10.29 27.15
N ALA A 116 11.20 -9.76 26.11
CA ALA A 116 11.35 -10.43 24.83
C ALA A 116 12.09 -11.77 25.00
N LYS A 117 11.59 -12.82 24.34
CA LYS A 117 12.20 -14.16 24.35
C LYS A 117 12.98 -14.45 23.07
N SER A 118 12.63 -13.77 21.99
CA SER A 118 13.33 -13.82 20.72
C SER A 118 12.91 -12.63 19.86
N LEU A 119 13.75 -12.32 18.87
CA LEU A 119 13.47 -11.38 17.80
C LEU A 119 13.37 -12.11 16.46
N ALA A 120 12.69 -11.47 15.51
CA ALA A 120 12.62 -11.89 14.12
C ALA A 120 12.73 -10.67 13.21
N ILE A 121 13.34 -10.86 12.05
CA ILE A 121 13.52 -9.83 11.03
C ILE A 121 12.98 -10.36 9.72
N THR A 122 12.13 -9.57 9.08
CA THR A 122 11.65 -9.84 7.73
C THR A 122 11.84 -8.58 6.89
N LEU A 123 12.52 -8.72 5.76
CA LEU A 123 12.57 -7.67 4.73
C LEU A 123 11.60 -8.03 3.61
N ILE A 124 10.66 -7.15 3.34
CA ILE A 124 9.67 -7.30 2.27
C ILE A 124 9.77 -6.15 1.28
N ASP A 125 9.57 -6.45 0.00
CA ASP A 125 9.23 -5.45 -1.00
C ASP A 125 7.70 -5.29 -1.03
N LEU A 126 7.21 -4.08 -0.81
CA LEU A 126 5.78 -3.79 -0.81
C LEU A 126 5.13 -3.95 -2.18
N ALA A 127 5.91 -3.96 -3.27
CA ALA A 127 5.40 -4.27 -4.60
C ALA A 127 5.17 -5.78 -4.82
N THR A 128 5.84 -6.64 -4.04
CA THR A 128 5.73 -8.12 -4.11
C THR A 128 5.74 -8.76 -2.71
N PRO A 129 4.77 -8.42 -1.84
CA PRO A 129 4.82 -8.76 -0.41
C PRO A 129 4.77 -10.26 -0.12
N GLU A 130 4.33 -11.08 -1.07
CA GLU A 130 4.30 -12.54 -0.97
C GLU A 130 5.68 -13.20 -1.14
N LYS A 131 6.72 -12.42 -1.49
CA LYS A 131 8.10 -12.88 -1.69
C LYS A 131 9.04 -12.11 -0.76
N PRO A 132 9.18 -12.52 0.50
CA PRO A 132 10.12 -11.86 1.40
C PRO A 132 11.55 -11.96 0.84
N LEU A 133 12.27 -10.85 0.89
CA LEU A 133 13.65 -10.75 0.44
C LEU A 133 14.62 -11.36 1.45
N TRP A 134 14.26 -11.31 2.73
CA TRP A 134 15.06 -11.87 3.82
C TRP A 134 14.17 -12.22 5.01
N VAL A 135 14.47 -13.33 5.68
CA VAL A 135 13.78 -13.78 6.90
C VAL A 135 14.81 -14.35 7.86
N MET A 136 14.80 -13.88 9.10
CA MET A 136 15.53 -14.44 10.22
C MET A 136 14.61 -14.54 11.43
N ALA A 137 14.79 -15.60 12.22
CA ALA A 137 14.00 -15.85 13.42
C ALA A 137 14.90 -16.41 14.52
N ASN A 138 14.36 -16.47 15.74
CA ASN A 138 15.07 -16.93 16.93
C ASN A 138 16.35 -16.14 17.22
N ILE A 139 16.38 -14.86 16.86
CA ILE A 139 17.46 -13.95 17.21
C ILE A 139 17.38 -13.69 18.72
N SER A 140 18.53 -13.67 19.39
CA SER A 140 18.60 -13.35 20.82
C SER A 140 17.99 -11.96 21.09
N PRO A 141 17.19 -11.76 22.15
CA PRO A 141 16.71 -10.43 22.52
C PRO A 141 17.84 -9.48 22.92
N ASP A 142 19.00 -10.02 23.31
CA ASP A 142 20.20 -9.25 23.67
C ASP A 142 21.05 -8.88 22.44
N GLU A 143 20.68 -9.36 21.24
CA GLU A 143 21.37 -9.02 20.00
C GLU A 143 21.16 -7.55 19.68
N THR A 144 22.27 -6.81 19.51
CA THR A 144 22.26 -5.37 19.22
C THR A 144 22.73 -5.06 17.81
N LEU A 145 23.34 -6.02 17.13
CA LEU A 145 23.91 -5.82 15.80
C LEU A 145 23.74 -7.08 14.94
N ILE A 146 23.10 -6.93 13.79
CA ILE A 146 23.22 -7.89 12.70
C ILE A 146 24.29 -7.39 11.74
N GLN A 147 25.32 -8.19 11.50
CA GLN A 147 26.38 -7.82 10.57
C GLN A 147 25.91 -7.88 9.13
N GLU A 148 26.59 -7.12 8.26
CA GLU A 148 26.37 -7.21 6.81
C GLU A 148 26.60 -8.66 6.35
N GLY A 149 25.64 -9.22 5.61
CA GLY A 149 25.67 -10.62 5.20
C GLY A 149 24.96 -11.61 6.15
N GLY A 150 24.55 -11.16 7.35
CA GLY A 150 23.84 -11.98 8.34
C GLY A 150 24.75 -12.65 9.37
#